data_AF-A0A7V7DPK1-F1
#
_entry.id   AF-A0A7V7DPK1-F1
#
_cell.length_a   1.000
_cell.length_b   1.000
_cell.length_c   1.000
_cell.angle_alpha   90.00
_cell.angle_beta   90.00
_cell.angle_gamma   90.00
#
_symmetry.space_group_name_H-M   'P 1'
#
loop_
_entity.id
_entity.type
_entity.pdbx_description
1 polymer ?
#
loop_
_entity_poly.entity_id
_entity_poly.type
_entity_poly.pdbx_seq_one_letter_code
_entity_poly.pdbx_strand_id
1 'polypeptide(L)'
;MALLDTEFPFKSVLSFKRLIVFWQDLLNKGGPVETAISETVEAALTDAPELFEPITDPSILLKHRDMVDMLMSLVFPPAFRDRDYAAAFVPFQTEIIYATPNFQRIWPGADCMDMGILANLSAEEWAMGRLVKAYALILRHFYDMDLPLDFPLIMTTPDPDTGLERYLNISFDQRFVEVKNTGPLKPLSESEKERLLAVGNQPELWMEIIPPESFLFEGFGVCRAVDVTDQEVLSYLKRDLIEKESIFSGEGFQRLHEKLRIYLRNPDLMVDLAAFQGDQVLILNPEHKMETGCIFCDSEHHTKKEFEGSLFTGVVERGENVMIRDLTHYPVRTDLENHLIEKGIRSLFVAPLQYRGQMLGTFSLKSPNPGAFSVLDVMKLKEITPLFAMALNRGMEELNNRVQAIIKEKCTAIHPTVEWRF
;
A
#
# COMPACT_ATOMS: atom_id res chain seq x y z
N MET A 1 24.98 15.98 -5.56
CA MET A 1 24.07 17.13 -5.72
C MET A 1 24.17 17.73 -7.13
N ALA A 2 24.00 16.88 -8.17
CA ALA A 2 24.01 17.27 -9.59
C ALA A 2 23.40 16.18 -10.50
N LEU A 3 22.36 15.46 -10.04
CA LEU A 3 21.66 14.43 -10.83
C LEU A 3 20.14 14.64 -10.89
N LEU A 4 19.64 15.75 -10.33
CA LEU A 4 18.22 16.08 -10.25
C LEU A 4 17.64 16.65 -11.56
N ASP A 5 18.38 16.56 -12.68
CA ASP A 5 17.98 17.11 -13.98
C ASP A 5 18.50 16.26 -15.16
N THR A 6 18.64 14.93 -14.95
CA THR A 6 19.00 14.04 -16.07
C THR A 6 17.75 13.69 -16.87
N GLU A 7 17.56 14.39 -18.00
CA GLU A 7 16.67 13.93 -19.07
C GLU A 7 16.94 12.45 -19.34
N PHE A 8 15.87 11.66 -19.46
CA PHE A 8 15.98 10.26 -19.87
C PHE A 8 16.73 10.21 -21.22
N PRO A 9 17.86 9.50 -21.34
CA PRO A 9 18.85 9.75 -22.39
C PRO A 9 18.45 9.16 -23.75
N PHE A 10 17.39 8.37 -23.81
CA PHE A 10 16.90 7.77 -25.05
C PHE A 10 15.75 8.57 -25.64
N LYS A 11 15.72 8.64 -26.97
CA LYS A 11 14.57 9.18 -27.69
C LYS A 11 13.41 8.23 -27.55
N SER A 12 12.23 8.78 -27.27
CA SER A 12 10.98 8.04 -27.20
C SER A 12 9.89 8.77 -27.99
N VAL A 13 9.06 8.02 -28.69
CA VAL A 13 7.96 8.56 -29.50
C VAL A 13 6.72 7.69 -29.33
N LEU A 14 5.56 8.35 -29.26
CA LEU A 14 4.28 7.67 -29.21
C LEU A 14 4.00 6.96 -30.53
N SER A 15 3.52 5.72 -30.48
CA SER A 15 3.02 5.03 -31.66
C SER A 15 1.99 3.98 -31.27
N PHE A 16 0.88 3.91 -32.01
CA PHE A 16 -0.10 2.83 -31.87
C PHE A 16 0.18 1.65 -32.81
N LYS A 17 1.25 1.70 -33.62
CA LYS A 17 1.55 0.71 -34.65
C LYS A 17 1.49 -0.73 -34.14
N ARG A 18 2.13 -1.03 -33.00
CA ARG A 18 2.12 -2.38 -32.39
C ARG A 18 0.73 -2.82 -31.96
N LEU A 19 -0.09 -1.91 -31.42
CA LEU A 19 -1.48 -2.17 -31.05
C LEU A 19 -2.36 -2.39 -32.28
N ILE A 20 -2.15 -1.61 -33.35
CA ILE A 20 -2.89 -1.75 -34.61
C ILE A 20 -2.54 -3.08 -35.29
N VAL A 21 -1.27 -3.46 -35.35
CA VAL A 21 -0.85 -4.78 -35.85
C VAL A 21 -1.50 -5.89 -35.02
N PHE A 22 -1.55 -5.73 -33.69
CA PHE A 22 -2.23 -6.68 -32.82
C PHE A 22 -3.73 -6.80 -33.13
N TRP A 23 -4.42 -5.68 -33.40
CA TRP A 23 -5.79 -5.68 -33.88
C TRP A 23 -5.93 -6.42 -35.23
N GLN A 24 -5.08 -6.12 -36.20
CA GLN A 24 -5.09 -6.78 -37.52
C GLN A 24 -4.88 -8.30 -37.39
N ASP A 25 -3.92 -8.73 -36.58
CA ASP A 25 -3.68 -10.15 -36.30
C ASP A 25 -4.87 -10.82 -35.61
N LEU A 26 -5.58 -10.10 -34.72
CA LEU A 26 -6.78 -10.59 -34.07
C LEU A 26 -7.91 -10.79 -35.07
N LEU A 27 -8.16 -9.81 -35.94
CA LEU A 27 -9.20 -9.86 -36.96
C LEU A 27 -8.94 -10.96 -38.00
N ASN A 28 -7.67 -11.16 -38.38
CA ASN A 28 -7.26 -12.20 -39.33
C ASN A 28 -7.40 -13.63 -38.80
N LYS A 29 -7.40 -13.85 -37.48
CA LYS A 29 -7.55 -15.18 -36.88
C LYS A 29 -8.93 -15.79 -37.11
N GLY A 30 -9.94 -14.97 -37.39
CA GLY A 30 -11.27 -15.38 -37.80
C GLY A 30 -12.11 -15.99 -36.67
N GLY A 31 -13.23 -15.33 -36.37
CA GLY A 31 -14.25 -15.80 -35.44
C GLY A 31 -15.52 -14.95 -35.57
N PRO A 32 -16.67 -15.40 -35.03
CA PRO A 32 -17.95 -14.73 -35.24
C PRO A 32 -17.97 -13.28 -34.73
N VAL A 33 -17.23 -12.99 -33.66
CA VAL A 33 -17.14 -11.65 -33.08
C VAL A 33 -16.16 -10.79 -33.90
N GLU A 34 -15.01 -11.36 -34.26
CA GLU A 34 -13.95 -10.71 -35.03
C GLU A 34 -14.45 -10.28 -36.41
N THR A 35 -15.21 -11.14 -37.10
CA THR A 35 -15.84 -10.82 -38.38
C THR A 35 -16.92 -9.75 -38.25
N ALA A 36 -17.64 -9.70 -37.12
CA ALA A 36 -18.68 -8.69 -36.91
C ALA A 36 -18.10 -7.29 -36.65
N ILE A 37 -16.88 -7.20 -36.12
CA ILE A 37 -16.23 -5.92 -35.78
C ILE A 37 -15.17 -5.50 -36.79
N SER A 38 -14.70 -6.39 -37.68
CA SER A 38 -13.61 -6.10 -38.63
C SER A 38 -13.90 -4.91 -39.53
N GLU A 39 -15.10 -4.83 -40.11
CA GLU A 39 -15.49 -3.72 -40.99
C GLU A 39 -15.43 -2.36 -40.26
N THR A 40 -15.89 -2.33 -39.01
CA THR A 40 -15.86 -1.12 -38.18
C THR A 40 -14.43 -0.70 -37.85
N VAL A 41 -13.58 -1.66 -37.49
CA VAL A 41 -12.17 -1.40 -37.14
C VAL A 41 -11.39 -0.94 -38.37
N GLU A 42 -11.55 -1.62 -39.52
CA GLU A 42 -10.87 -1.28 -40.76
C GLU A 42 -11.30 0.09 -41.31
N ALA A 43 -12.59 0.40 -41.27
CA ALA A 43 -13.09 1.73 -41.66
C ALA A 43 -12.48 2.83 -40.79
N ALA A 44 -12.49 2.64 -39.46
CA ALA A 44 -11.93 3.63 -38.54
C ALA A 44 -10.40 3.77 -38.68
N LEU A 45 -9.70 2.66 -38.98
CA LEU A 45 -8.28 2.67 -39.32
C LEU A 45 -8.01 3.45 -40.62
N THR A 46 -8.92 3.38 -41.60
CA THR A 46 -8.78 4.12 -42.87
C THR A 46 -8.98 5.63 -42.69
N ASP A 47 -9.87 6.04 -41.78
CA ASP A 47 -10.21 7.45 -41.53
C ASP A 47 -9.15 8.21 -40.69
N ALA A 48 -8.19 7.50 -40.10
CA ALA A 48 -7.15 8.08 -39.24
C ALA A 48 -5.73 7.56 -39.56
N PRO A 49 -5.22 7.75 -40.80
CA PRO A 49 -3.89 7.27 -41.18
C PRO A 49 -2.76 7.90 -40.34
N GLU A 50 -3.00 9.08 -39.77
CA GLU A 50 -2.07 9.77 -38.87
C GLU A 50 -1.74 8.94 -37.60
N LEU A 51 -2.61 8.03 -37.16
CA LEU A 51 -2.39 7.16 -35.99
C LEU A 51 -1.44 5.97 -36.26
N PHE A 52 -1.11 5.71 -37.53
CA PHE A 52 -0.18 4.65 -37.94
C PHE A 52 1.28 5.07 -37.88
N GLU A 53 1.50 6.38 -37.96
CA GLU A 53 2.82 6.98 -37.91
C GLU A 53 3.18 7.38 -36.47
N PRO A 54 4.49 7.57 -36.17
CA PRO A 54 4.90 8.11 -34.89
C PRO A 54 4.25 9.47 -34.60
N ILE A 55 3.60 9.59 -33.44
CA ILE A 55 2.84 10.77 -33.04
C ILE A 55 3.75 11.68 -32.22
N THR A 56 3.97 12.90 -32.73
CA THR A 56 4.74 13.96 -32.04
C THR A 56 3.88 15.14 -31.60
N ASP A 57 2.67 15.28 -32.17
CA ASP A 57 1.69 16.29 -31.78
C ASP A 57 0.53 15.63 -31.01
N PRO A 58 0.38 15.89 -29.70
CA PRO A 58 -0.71 15.38 -28.89
C PRO A 58 -2.11 15.78 -29.39
N SER A 59 -2.24 16.83 -30.19
CA SER A 59 -3.52 17.28 -30.74
C SER A 59 -4.21 16.21 -31.62
N ILE A 60 -3.41 15.31 -32.21
CA ILE A 60 -3.89 14.17 -33.01
C ILE A 60 -4.75 13.22 -32.16
N LEU A 61 -4.39 13.01 -30.89
CA LEU A 61 -5.16 12.17 -29.98
C LEU A 61 -6.53 12.76 -29.68
N LEU A 62 -6.61 14.09 -29.55
CA LEU A 62 -7.87 14.80 -29.32
C LEU A 62 -8.76 14.79 -30.55
N LYS A 63 -8.17 14.98 -31.75
CA LYS A 63 -8.88 14.91 -33.05
C LYS A 63 -9.50 13.55 -33.30
N HIS A 64 -8.82 12.47 -32.90
CA HIS A 64 -9.25 11.08 -33.15
C HIS A 64 -9.66 10.33 -31.88
N ARG A 65 -10.23 11.03 -30.89
CA ARG A 65 -10.54 10.47 -29.57
C ARG A 65 -11.34 9.18 -29.60
N ASP A 66 -12.42 9.11 -30.39
CA ASP A 66 -13.27 7.92 -30.47
C ASP A 66 -12.51 6.70 -31.00
N MET A 67 -11.59 6.93 -31.93
CA MET A 67 -10.72 5.89 -32.48
C MET A 67 -9.67 5.43 -31.46
N VAL A 68 -9.08 6.36 -30.71
CA VAL A 68 -8.15 6.03 -29.62
C VAL A 68 -8.86 5.22 -28.54
N ASP A 69 -10.06 5.62 -28.11
CA ASP A 69 -10.88 4.86 -27.15
C ASP A 69 -11.18 3.44 -27.68
N MET A 70 -11.50 3.30 -28.97
CA MET A 70 -11.73 1.99 -29.59
C MET A 70 -10.46 1.13 -29.61
N LEU A 71 -9.32 1.65 -30.09
CA LEU A 71 -8.06 0.93 -30.12
C LEU A 71 -7.63 0.48 -28.71
N MET A 72 -7.75 1.39 -27.74
CA MET A 72 -7.37 1.16 -26.35
C MET A 72 -8.30 0.22 -25.61
N SER A 73 -9.46 -0.13 -26.15
CA SER A 73 -10.40 -1.07 -25.52
C SER A 73 -9.84 -2.49 -25.31
N LEU A 74 -8.87 -2.93 -26.12
CA LEU A 74 -8.16 -4.20 -25.88
C LEU A 74 -7.24 -4.13 -24.65
N VAL A 75 -6.69 -2.95 -24.39
CA VAL A 75 -5.75 -2.71 -23.28
C VAL A 75 -6.49 -2.31 -22.01
N PHE A 76 -7.60 -1.58 -22.15
CA PHE A 76 -8.46 -1.05 -21.09
C PHE A 76 -9.92 -1.47 -21.36
N PRO A 77 -10.27 -2.74 -21.11
CA PRO A 77 -11.61 -3.23 -21.42
C PRO A 77 -12.70 -2.41 -20.70
N PRO A 78 -13.79 -2.02 -21.40
CA PRO A 78 -14.87 -1.23 -20.80
C PRO A 78 -15.45 -1.85 -19.52
N ALA A 79 -15.48 -3.19 -19.45
CA ALA A 79 -15.96 -3.93 -18.28
C ALA A 79 -15.16 -3.68 -16.98
N PHE A 80 -13.90 -3.24 -17.10
CA PHE A 80 -13.03 -2.96 -15.95
C PHE A 80 -12.63 -1.49 -15.83
N ARG A 81 -13.06 -0.62 -16.76
CA ARG A 81 -12.64 0.78 -16.86
C ARG A 81 -12.86 1.56 -15.57
N ASP A 82 -14.00 1.35 -14.91
CA ASP A 82 -14.37 2.05 -13.67
C ASP A 82 -13.84 1.39 -12.39
N ARG A 83 -13.08 0.29 -12.54
CA ARG A 83 -12.49 -0.44 -11.41
C ARG A 83 -10.97 -0.35 -11.42
N ASP A 84 -10.35 -0.56 -12.58
CA ASP A 84 -8.91 -0.64 -12.73
C ASP A 84 -8.24 0.72 -12.50
N TYR A 85 -7.07 0.68 -11.88
CA TYR A 85 -6.14 1.80 -11.84
C TYR A 85 -5.09 1.57 -12.92
N ALA A 86 -5.34 2.08 -14.12
CA ALA A 86 -4.44 1.89 -15.24
C ALA A 86 -4.32 3.14 -16.10
N ALA A 87 -3.13 3.32 -16.67
CA ALA A 87 -2.81 4.39 -17.60
C ALA A 87 -1.78 3.93 -18.63
N ALA A 88 -1.77 4.57 -19.79
CA ALA A 88 -0.77 4.40 -20.84
C ALA A 88 0.07 5.66 -20.97
N PHE A 89 1.34 5.48 -21.30
CA PHE A 89 2.35 6.53 -21.34
C PHE A 89 3.23 6.39 -22.57
N VAL A 90 3.78 7.50 -23.04
CA VAL A 90 4.90 7.44 -23.99
C VAL A 90 6.07 6.69 -23.32
N PRO A 91 6.78 5.78 -24.02
CA PRO A 91 7.77 4.91 -23.40
C PRO A 91 8.78 5.71 -22.57
N PHE A 92 8.94 5.34 -21.29
CA PHE A 92 9.87 5.95 -20.34
C PHE A 92 9.68 7.46 -20.05
N GLN A 93 8.67 8.09 -20.64
CA GLN A 93 8.29 9.47 -20.41
C GLN A 93 7.17 9.56 -19.37
N THR A 94 6.86 10.80 -18.97
CA THR A 94 5.91 11.08 -17.91
C THR A 94 4.49 11.37 -18.39
N GLU A 95 4.35 11.59 -19.69
CA GLU A 95 3.13 12.02 -20.35
C GLU A 95 2.11 10.88 -20.45
N ILE A 96 0.92 11.10 -19.87
CA ILE A 96 -0.21 10.16 -19.93
C ILE A 96 -0.94 10.37 -21.27
N ILE A 97 -1.04 9.31 -22.06
CA ILE A 97 -1.78 9.32 -23.33
C ILE A 97 -3.23 8.85 -23.18
N TYR A 98 -3.49 8.01 -22.17
CA TYR A 98 -4.79 7.41 -21.93
C TYR A 98 -4.85 6.92 -20.48
N ALA A 99 -5.97 7.10 -19.78
CA ALA A 99 -6.12 6.63 -18.42
C ALA A 99 -7.55 6.22 -18.09
N THR A 100 -7.66 5.30 -17.14
CA THR A 100 -8.92 4.94 -16.48
C THR A 100 -9.40 6.07 -15.55
N PRO A 101 -10.71 6.26 -15.36
CA PRO A 101 -11.25 7.26 -14.44
C PRO A 101 -10.68 7.16 -13.02
N ASN A 102 -10.52 5.95 -12.50
CA ASN A 102 -9.98 5.74 -11.15
C ASN A 102 -8.50 6.14 -11.03
N PHE A 103 -7.70 5.89 -12.07
CA PHE A 103 -6.31 6.36 -12.10
C PHE A 103 -6.26 7.90 -12.07
N GLN A 104 -7.09 8.56 -12.88
CA GLN A 104 -7.18 10.03 -12.88
C GLN A 104 -7.68 10.61 -11.56
N ARG A 105 -8.57 9.88 -10.86
CA ARG A 105 -9.12 10.32 -9.57
C ARG A 105 -8.08 10.29 -8.45
N ILE A 106 -7.18 9.30 -8.45
CA ILE A 106 -6.10 9.17 -7.47
C ILE A 106 -4.93 10.09 -7.82
N TRP A 107 -4.66 10.33 -9.11
CA TRP A 107 -3.60 11.22 -9.59
C TRP A 107 -4.13 12.31 -10.52
N PRO A 108 -4.87 13.30 -9.96
CA PRO A 108 -5.35 14.43 -10.74
C PRO A 108 -4.17 15.32 -11.13
N GLY A 109 -3.72 15.22 -12.38
CA GLY A 109 -2.68 16.08 -12.95
C GLY A 109 -1.24 15.61 -12.73
N ALA A 110 -1.00 14.37 -12.32
CA ALA A 110 0.37 13.88 -12.13
C ALA A 110 1.04 13.55 -13.48
N ASP A 111 2.20 14.14 -13.70
CA ASP A 111 3.24 13.56 -14.55
C ASP A 111 3.86 12.36 -13.83
N CYS A 112 4.29 11.30 -14.55
CA CYS A 112 4.94 10.12 -13.95
C CYS A 112 6.16 10.43 -13.05
N MET A 113 6.68 11.67 -13.05
CA MET A 113 7.73 12.13 -12.14
C MET A 113 7.27 12.19 -10.69
N ASP A 114 6.00 12.54 -10.43
CA ASP A 114 5.43 12.55 -9.07
C ASP A 114 5.20 11.13 -8.52
N MET A 115 5.09 10.13 -9.40
CA MET A 115 4.95 8.72 -9.02
C MET A 115 6.22 8.17 -8.35
N GLY A 116 7.39 8.72 -8.69
CA GLY A 116 8.67 8.35 -8.07
C GLY A 116 8.82 8.88 -6.64
N ILE A 117 8.19 10.01 -6.30
CA ILE A 117 8.20 10.60 -4.95
C ILE A 117 7.26 9.83 -4.00
N LEU A 118 6.22 9.22 -4.56
CA LEU A 118 5.20 8.47 -3.82
C LEU A 118 5.54 6.97 -3.69
N ALA A 119 6.53 6.49 -4.45
CA ALA A 119 7.00 5.12 -4.39
C ALA A 119 7.95 4.91 -3.19
N ASN A 120 8.18 3.66 -2.82
CA ASN A 120 9.21 3.23 -1.86
C ASN A 120 10.66 3.45 -2.34
N LEU A 121 10.89 4.44 -3.22
CA LEU A 121 12.15 4.74 -3.88
C LEU A 121 12.46 6.24 -3.78
N SER A 122 13.75 6.56 -3.76
CA SER A 122 14.25 7.92 -4.00
C SER A 122 14.13 8.30 -5.48
N ALA A 123 14.18 9.60 -5.78
CA ALA A 123 14.21 10.09 -7.16
C ALA A 123 15.39 9.52 -7.97
N GLU A 124 16.54 9.28 -7.31
CA GLU A 124 17.72 8.68 -7.93
C GLU A 124 17.47 7.20 -8.30
N GLU A 125 16.89 6.42 -7.38
CA GLU A 125 16.51 5.03 -7.64
C GLU A 125 15.42 4.91 -8.72
N TRP A 126 14.48 5.86 -8.77
CA TRP A 126 13.48 5.92 -9.82
C TRP A 126 14.11 6.18 -11.20
N ALA A 127 14.98 7.17 -11.30
CA ALA A 127 15.69 7.49 -12.54
C ALA A 127 16.55 6.30 -12.99
N MET A 128 17.26 5.66 -12.06
CA MET A 128 18.04 4.45 -12.29
C MET A 128 17.16 3.31 -12.81
N GLY A 129 16.03 3.03 -12.15
CA GLY A 129 15.11 1.96 -12.52
C GLY A 129 14.54 2.12 -13.93
N ARG A 130 14.18 3.36 -14.33
CA ARG A 130 13.75 3.66 -15.71
C ARG A 130 14.84 3.33 -16.72
N LEU A 131 16.07 3.74 -16.44
CA LEU A 131 17.20 3.52 -17.31
C LEU A 131 17.54 2.04 -17.44
N VAL A 132 17.57 1.32 -16.31
CA VAL A 132 17.85 -0.12 -16.27
C VAL A 132 16.81 -0.90 -17.08
N LYS A 133 15.52 -0.54 -16.97
CA LYS A 133 14.46 -1.15 -17.78
C LYS A 133 14.62 -0.86 -19.28
N ALA A 134 15.03 0.34 -19.67
CA ALA A 134 15.27 0.68 -21.07
C ALA A 134 16.38 -0.18 -21.68
N TYR A 135 17.49 -0.32 -20.96
CA TYR A 135 18.60 -1.17 -21.39
C TYR A 135 18.24 -2.66 -21.40
N ALA A 136 17.43 -3.14 -20.45
CA ALA A 136 16.95 -4.51 -20.48
C ALA A 136 16.15 -4.82 -21.75
N LEU A 137 15.33 -3.88 -22.25
CA LEU A 137 14.66 -4.02 -23.55
C LEU A 137 15.66 -4.08 -24.71
N ILE A 138 16.67 -3.21 -24.73
CA ILE A 138 17.71 -3.18 -25.77
C ILE A 138 18.50 -4.50 -25.79
N LEU A 139 18.96 -4.93 -24.62
CA LEU A 139 19.75 -6.15 -24.44
C LEU A 139 18.98 -7.39 -24.86
N ARG A 140 17.69 -7.48 -24.50
CA ARG A 140 16.82 -8.56 -24.92
C ARG A 140 16.59 -8.55 -26.44
N HIS A 141 16.37 -7.39 -27.04
CA HIS A 141 16.00 -7.30 -28.46
C HIS A 141 17.20 -7.46 -29.42
N PHE A 142 18.34 -6.87 -29.10
CA PHE A 142 19.49 -6.81 -30.01
C PHE A 142 20.63 -7.78 -29.64
N TYR A 143 20.66 -8.28 -28.40
CA TYR A 143 21.79 -9.04 -27.88
C TYR A 143 21.42 -10.40 -27.26
N ASP A 144 20.13 -10.78 -27.28
CA ASP A 144 19.59 -12.03 -26.71
C ASP A 144 19.97 -12.23 -25.23
N MET A 145 20.00 -11.12 -24.49
CA MET A 145 20.31 -11.10 -23.06
C MET A 145 19.09 -10.70 -22.25
N ASP A 146 18.64 -11.58 -21.35
CA ASP A 146 17.52 -11.28 -20.44
C ASP A 146 18.05 -10.87 -19.07
N LEU A 147 17.64 -9.68 -18.62
CA LEU A 147 17.95 -9.17 -17.29
C LEU A 147 16.71 -9.36 -16.40
N PRO A 148 16.75 -10.20 -15.36
CA PRO A 148 15.63 -10.38 -14.46
C PRO A 148 15.45 -9.12 -13.61
N LEU A 149 14.49 -8.29 -13.99
CA LEU A 149 14.11 -7.08 -13.26
C LEU A 149 12.80 -7.34 -12.51
N ASP A 150 12.91 -7.93 -11.33
CA ASP A 150 11.77 -8.13 -10.43
C ASP A 150 11.95 -7.27 -9.17
N PHE A 151 11.31 -6.12 -9.15
CA PHE A 151 11.29 -5.22 -7.99
C PHE A 151 9.87 -4.69 -7.77
N PRO A 152 9.25 -4.96 -6.62
CA PRO A 152 7.91 -4.46 -6.32
C PRO A 152 7.96 -2.94 -6.11
N LEU A 153 7.16 -2.22 -6.88
CA LEU A 153 7.03 -0.77 -6.76
C LEU A 153 5.77 -0.48 -5.96
N ILE A 154 5.93 -0.17 -4.67
CA ILE A 154 4.79 0.17 -3.80
C ILE A 154 4.69 1.68 -3.70
N MET A 155 3.56 2.21 -4.12
CA MET A 155 3.24 3.62 -4.03
C MET A 155 2.23 3.90 -2.92
N THR A 156 2.45 4.97 -2.15
CA THR A 156 1.53 5.44 -1.12
C THR A 156 0.79 6.69 -1.60
N THR A 157 -0.54 6.70 -1.50
CA THR A 157 -1.36 7.84 -1.93
C THR A 157 -2.60 7.97 -1.03
N PRO A 158 -3.07 9.19 -0.71
CA PRO A 158 -4.30 9.35 0.05
C PRO A 158 -5.52 8.91 -0.78
N ASP A 159 -6.43 8.19 -0.15
CA ASP A 159 -7.73 7.89 -0.72
C ASP A 159 -8.59 9.16 -0.86
N PRO A 160 -9.13 9.47 -2.04
CA PRO A 160 -9.91 10.70 -2.22
C PRO A 160 -11.22 10.76 -1.41
N ASP A 161 -11.80 9.62 -1.01
CA ASP A 161 -13.06 9.60 -0.24
C ASP A 161 -12.85 9.68 1.27
N THR A 162 -11.83 8.98 1.78
CA THR A 162 -11.60 8.80 3.23
C THR A 162 -10.38 9.58 3.75
N GLY A 163 -9.49 10.03 2.87
CA GLY A 163 -8.21 10.66 3.23
C GLY A 163 -7.16 9.69 3.80
N LEU A 164 -7.49 8.41 3.98
CA LEU A 164 -6.59 7.39 4.51
C LEU A 164 -5.55 6.99 3.47
N GLU A 165 -4.35 6.63 3.91
CA GLU A 165 -3.31 6.10 3.01
C GLU A 165 -3.79 4.82 2.32
N ARG A 166 -3.51 4.72 1.02
CA ARG A 166 -3.57 3.48 0.24
C ARG A 166 -2.19 3.12 -0.26
N TYR A 167 -1.93 1.82 -0.31
CA TYR A 167 -0.70 1.25 -0.85
C TYR A 167 -1.04 0.53 -2.15
N LEU A 168 -0.41 0.95 -3.23
CA LEU A 168 -0.69 0.48 -4.58
C LEU A 168 0.58 -0.14 -5.17
N ASN A 169 0.52 -1.42 -5.52
CA ASN A 169 1.60 -2.09 -6.22
C ASN A 169 1.52 -1.78 -7.71
N ILE A 170 2.58 -1.17 -8.23
CA ILE A 170 2.69 -0.67 -9.58
C ILE A 170 3.46 -1.64 -10.46
N SER A 171 2.85 -1.97 -11.59
CA SER A 171 3.44 -2.79 -12.63
C SER A 171 3.44 -2.04 -13.96
N PHE A 172 4.48 -2.26 -14.75
CA PHE A 172 4.63 -1.68 -16.08
C PHE A 172 4.69 -2.79 -17.11
N ASP A 173 3.76 -2.79 -18.07
CA ASP A 173 3.76 -3.67 -19.23
C ASP A 173 4.26 -2.88 -20.45
N GLN A 174 5.28 -3.41 -21.11
CA GLN A 174 5.96 -2.78 -22.24
C GLN A 174 5.74 -3.52 -23.57
N ARG A 175 4.72 -4.41 -23.66
CA ARG A 175 4.47 -5.21 -24.87
C ARG A 175 4.20 -4.42 -26.14
N PHE A 176 3.74 -3.17 -26.00
CA PHE A 176 3.48 -2.26 -27.13
C PHE A 176 4.62 -1.27 -27.35
N VAL A 177 5.79 -1.50 -26.73
CA VAL A 177 7.02 -0.75 -26.97
C VAL A 177 7.92 -1.55 -27.91
N GLU A 178 8.39 -0.88 -28.95
CA GLU A 178 9.39 -1.37 -29.90
C GLU A 178 10.67 -0.56 -29.76
N VAL A 179 11.82 -1.24 -29.83
CA VAL A 179 13.13 -0.58 -29.82
C VAL A 179 13.70 -0.61 -31.23
N LYS A 180 13.94 0.56 -31.81
CA LYS A 180 14.59 0.72 -33.10
C LYS A 180 16.04 1.15 -32.90
N ASN A 181 16.93 0.57 -33.68
CA ASN A 181 18.31 1.04 -33.79
C ASN A 181 18.39 2.10 -34.90
N THR A 182 18.90 3.28 -34.57
CA THR A 182 19.07 4.45 -35.45
C THR A 182 20.50 4.62 -35.94
N GLY A 183 21.44 3.79 -35.48
CA GLY A 183 22.87 3.84 -35.81
C GLY A 183 23.48 2.46 -36.10
N PRO A 184 24.82 2.37 -36.27
CA PRO A 184 25.50 1.09 -36.42
C PRO A 184 25.44 0.31 -35.10
N LEU A 185 24.89 -0.92 -35.13
CA LEU A 185 24.86 -1.78 -33.95
C LEU A 185 26.28 -2.29 -33.66
N LYS A 186 26.85 -1.91 -32.51
CA LYS A 186 28.12 -2.47 -32.05
C LYS A 186 27.86 -3.89 -31.50
N PRO A 187 28.49 -4.95 -32.04
CA PRO A 187 28.41 -6.28 -31.44
C PRO A 187 29.14 -6.29 -30.10
N LEU A 188 28.55 -6.95 -29.10
CA LEU A 188 29.15 -7.09 -27.77
C LEU A 188 30.01 -8.36 -27.72
N SER A 189 31.23 -8.23 -27.22
CA SER A 189 32.07 -9.38 -26.85
C SER A 189 31.54 -10.06 -25.59
N GLU A 190 31.87 -11.34 -25.40
CA GLU A 190 31.43 -12.09 -24.21
C GLU A 190 31.91 -11.44 -22.90
N SER A 191 33.11 -10.83 -22.89
CA SER A 191 33.60 -10.09 -21.72
C SER A 191 32.81 -8.80 -21.44
N GLU A 192 32.33 -8.10 -22.48
CA GLU A 192 31.43 -6.96 -22.31
C GLU A 192 30.07 -7.40 -21.79
N LYS A 193 29.52 -8.53 -22.28
CA LYS A 193 28.27 -9.10 -21.77
C LYS A 193 28.37 -9.49 -20.29
N GLU A 194 29.43 -10.21 -19.90
CA GLU A 194 29.69 -10.56 -18.50
C GLU A 194 29.83 -9.30 -17.63
N ARG A 195 30.51 -8.27 -18.12
CA ARG A 195 30.67 -7.00 -17.41
C ARG A 195 29.34 -6.27 -17.22
N LEU A 196 28.45 -6.28 -18.21
CA LEU A 196 27.11 -5.70 -18.10
C LEU A 196 26.25 -6.44 -17.07
N LEU A 197 26.34 -7.78 -17.01
CA LEU A 197 25.63 -8.60 -16.01
C LEU A 197 26.17 -8.42 -14.59
N ALA A 198 27.49 -8.26 -14.44
CA ALA A 198 28.15 -8.10 -13.15
C ALA A 198 27.94 -6.70 -12.54
N VAL A 199 27.62 -5.70 -13.36
CA VAL A 199 27.54 -4.29 -12.97
C VAL A 199 26.12 -3.76 -13.20
N GLY A 200 25.17 -4.26 -12.42
CA GLY A 200 23.75 -3.86 -12.50
C GLY A 200 23.43 -2.44 -12.03
N ASN A 201 24.35 -1.78 -11.34
CA ASN A 201 24.14 -0.47 -10.70
C ASN A 201 25.08 0.64 -11.21
N GLN A 202 25.73 0.49 -12.38
CA GLN A 202 26.55 1.56 -12.99
C GLN A 202 26.05 1.89 -14.40
N PRO A 203 25.04 2.77 -14.50
CA PRO A 203 24.43 3.11 -15.78
C PRO A 203 25.40 3.80 -16.75
N GLU A 204 26.43 4.48 -16.24
CA GLU A 204 27.44 5.16 -17.04
C GLU A 204 28.19 4.16 -17.94
N LEU A 205 28.42 2.96 -17.42
CA LEU A 205 29.08 1.86 -18.15
C LEU A 205 28.17 1.31 -19.26
N TRP A 206 26.85 1.29 -19.02
CA TRP A 206 25.88 0.87 -20.02
C TRP A 206 25.81 1.90 -21.15
N MET A 207 25.88 3.19 -20.83
CA MET A 207 25.94 4.28 -21.82
C MET A 207 27.24 4.28 -22.64
N GLU A 208 28.37 3.96 -22.03
CA GLU A 208 29.65 3.86 -22.76
C GLU A 208 29.65 2.71 -23.77
N ILE A 209 29.12 1.55 -23.38
CA ILE A 209 29.12 0.34 -24.22
C ILE A 209 28.00 0.39 -25.26
N ILE A 210 26.83 0.90 -24.88
CA ILE A 210 25.60 0.98 -25.67
C ILE A 210 25.10 2.43 -25.63
N PRO A 211 25.53 3.27 -26.59
CA PRO A 211 25.21 4.69 -26.60
C PRO A 211 23.70 4.95 -26.79
N PRO A 212 23.04 5.70 -25.88
CA PRO A 212 21.59 5.93 -25.93
C PRO A 212 21.06 6.53 -27.22
N GLU A 213 21.83 7.41 -27.86
CA GLU A 213 21.48 8.13 -29.07
C GLU A 213 21.30 7.23 -30.31
N SER A 214 21.80 5.99 -30.24
CA SER A 214 21.65 4.98 -31.28
C SER A 214 20.32 4.22 -31.18
N PHE A 215 19.46 4.55 -30.22
CA PHE A 215 18.21 3.83 -30.01
C PHE A 215 17.01 4.79 -29.92
N LEU A 216 15.88 4.33 -30.44
CA LEU A 216 14.58 4.99 -30.38
C LEU A 216 13.56 4.00 -29.82
N PHE A 217 12.89 4.38 -28.74
CA PHE A 217 11.71 3.67 -28.26
C PHE A 217 10.46 4.22 -28.95
N GLU A 218 9.70 3.34 -29.57
CA GLU A 218 8.48 3.69 -30.30
C GLU A 218 7.32 2.85 -29.78
N GLY A 219 6.22 3.49 -29.35
CA GLY A 219 5.08 2.76 -28.84
C GLY A 219 4.40 3.44 -27.67
N PHE A 220 3.89 2.64 -26.73
CA PHE A 220 3.45 3.11 -25.41
C PHE A 220 3.63 2.00 -24.35
N GLY A 221 3.89 2.42 -23.12
CA GLY A 221 3.89 1.54 -21.94
C GLY A 221 2.55 1.60 -21.22
N VAL A 222 2.18 0.54 -20.51
CA VAL A 222 0.96 0.47 -19.70
C VAL A 222 1.33 0.31 -18.24
N CYS A 223 0.92 1.26 -17.41
CA CYS A 223 0.99 1.17 -15.96
C CYS A 223 -0.31 0.57 -15.42
N ARG A 224 -0.20 -0.39 -14.50
CA ARG A 224 -1.32 -0.92 -13.72
C ARG A 224 -0.97 -0.88 -12.24
N ALA A 225 -1.93 -0.42 -11.44
CA ALA A 225 -1.83 -0.38 -10.00
C ALA A 225 -2.85 -1.34 -9.37
N VAL A 226 -2.38 -2.13 -8.41
CA VAL A 226 -3.22 -3.03 -7.61
C VAL A 226 -3.19 -2.58 -6.16
N ASP A 227 -4.36 -2.44 -5.55
CA ASP A 227 -4.47 -2.10 -4.13
C ASP A 227 -3.98 -3.27 -3.25
N VAL A 228 -2.89 -3.02 -2.53
CA VAL A 228 -2.24 -3.94 -1.59
C VAL A 228 -2.24 -3.39 -0.16
N THR A 229 -3.09 -2.39 0.12
CA THR A 229 -3.19 -1.70 1.42
C THR A 229 -3.32 -2.68 2.59
N ASP A 230 -4.19 -3.67 2.47
CA ASP A 230 -4.41 -4.66 3.53
C ASP A 230 -3.14 -5.50 3.81
N GLN A 231 -2.40 -5.87 2.75
CA GLN A 231 -1.18 -6.68 2.86
C GLN A 231 -0.04 -5.89 3.50
N GLU A 232 0.17 -4.66 3.01
CA GLU A 232 1.18 -3.75 3.54
C GLU A 232 0.90 -3.44 5.00
N VAL A 233 -0.29 -2.92 5.32
CA VAL A 233 -0.63 -2.52 6.69
C VAL A 233 -0.58 -3.71 7.66
N LEU A 234 -1.03 -4.90 7.25
CA LEU A 234 -0.90 -6.11 8.06
C LEU A 234 0.57 -6.49 8.32
N SER A 235 1.44 -6.37 7.32
CA SER A 235 2.88 -6.57 7.46
C SER A 235 3.49 -5.58 8.45
N TYR A 236 3.12 -4.29 8.34
CA TYR A 236 3.48 -3.26 9.30
C TYR A 236 3.02 -3.59 10.72
N LEU A 237 1.75 -3.93 10.92
CA LEU A 237 1.18 -4.29 12.22
C LEU A 237 1.89 -5.48 12.85
N LYS A 238 2.14 -6.55 12.06
CA LYS A 238 2.88 -7.74 12.51
C LYS A 238 4.27 -7.37 12.98
N ARG A 239 5.03 -6.66 12.15
CA ARG A 239 6.40 -6.27 12.46
C ARG A 239 6.45 -5.39 13.71
N ASP A 240 5.61 -4.36 13.80
CA ASP A 240 5.67 -3.43 14.93
C ASP A 240 5.23 -4.10 16.25
N LEU A 241 4.18 -4.93 16.24
CA LEU A 241 3.76 -5.67 17.44
C LEU A 241 4.79 -6.75 17.87
N ILE A 242 5.51 -7.35 16.93
CA ILE A 242 6.53 -8.38 17.22
C ILE A 242 7.86 -7.76 17.64
N GLU A 243 8.35 -6.74 16.94
CA GLU A 243 9.78 -6.35 16.98
C GLU A 243 10.05 -5.12 17.86
N LYS A 244 9.07 -4.24 18.09
CA LYS A 244 9.33 -2.94 18.73
C LYS A 244 8.90 -2.90 20.19
N GLU A 245 9.83 -2.54 21.06
CA GLU A 245 9.57 -2.16 22.46
C GLU A 245 8.77 -0.85 22.54
N SER A 246 8.88 0.03 21.53
CA SER A 246 8.31 1.38 21.53
C SER A 246 6.83 1.49 21.12
N ILE A 247 6.11 0.39 20.87
CA ILE A 247 4.67 0.45 20.52
C ILE A 247 3.82 1.05 21.64
N PHE A 248 4.30 0.99 22.88
CA PHE A 248 3.66 1.54 24.07
C PHE A 248 4.20 2.92 24.46
N SER A 249 4.90 3.59 23.55
CA SER A 249 5.08 5.04 23.61
C SER A 249 3.91 5.75 22.93
N GLY A 250 3.78 7.05 23.16
CA GLY A 250 2.74 7.88 22.52
C GLY A 250 2.76 7.82 21.02
N GLU A 251 3.93 8.09 20.44
CA GLU A 251 4.11 8.03 18.99
C GLU A 251 3.92 6.61 18.45
N GLY A 252 4.36 5.59 19.20
CA GLY A 252 4.16 4.19 18.83
C GLY A 252 2.69 3.82 18.73
N PHE A 253 1.92 4.17 19.76
CA PHE A 253 0.48 3.90 19.79
C PHE A 253 -0.27 4.75 18.76
N GLN A 254 0.10 6.01 18.55
CA GLN A 254 -0.52 6.84 17.51
C GLN A 254 -0.28 6.25 16.12
N ARG A 255 0.95 5.78 15.82
CA ARG A 255 1.22 5.09 14.55
C ARG A 255 0.37 3.82 14.41
N LEU A 256 0.24 3.03 15.47
CA LEU A 256 -0.61 1.83 15.49
C LEU A 256 -2.07 2.17 15.24
N HIS A 257 -2.57 3.23 15.86
CA HIS A 257 -3.91 3.77 15.69
C HIS A 257 -4.19 4.15 14.23
N GLU A 258 -3.30 4.92 13.59
CA GLU A 258 -3.42 5.28 12.18
C GLU A 258 -3.38 4.05 11.26
N LYS A 259 -2.53 3.06 11.55
CA LYS A 259 -2.51 1.81 10.76
C LYS A 259 -3.81 1.01 10.93
N LEU A 260 -4.42 0.98 12.11
CA LEU A 260 -5.73 0.34 12.28
C LEU A 260 -6.85 1.07 11.53
N ARG A 261 -6.84 2.42 11.51
CA ARG A 261 -7.76 3.22 10.69
C ARG A 261 -7.68 2.84 9.22
N ILE A 262 -6.47 2.73 8.68
CA ILE A 262 -6.21 2.30 7.30
C ILE A 262 -6.69 0.85 7.08
N TYR A 263 -6.30 -0.08 7.97
CA TYR A 263 -6.59 -1.52 7.81
C TYR A 263 -8.09 -1.85 7.81
N LEU A 264 -8.87 -1.09 8.57
CA LEU A 264 -10.33 -1.22 8.67
C LEU A 264 -11.09 -0.20 7.81
N ARG A 265 -10.38 0.66 7.07
CA ARG A 265 -10.95 1.71 6.21
C ARG A 265 -11.96 2.61 6.94
N ASN A 266 -11.62 2.99 8.17
CA ASN A 266 -12.48 3.81 9.02
C ASN A 266 -11.68 4.98 9.60
N PRO A 267 -11.83 6.21 9.06
CA PRO A 267 -11.08 7.37 9.53
C PRO A 267 -11.51 7.81 10.94
N ASP A 268 -12.77 7.53 11.33
CA ASP A 268 -13.32 7.86 12.64
C ASP A 268 -13.09 6.75 13.69
N LEU A 269 -12.22 5.78 13.38
CA LEU A 269 -11.88 4.72 14.32
C LEU A 269 -11.15 5.31 15.52
N MET A 270 -11.53 4.84 16.70
CA MET A 270 -10.83 5.07 17.96
C MET A 270 -10.43 3.72 18.56
N VAL A 271 -9.20 3.62 19.05
CA VAL A 271 -8.62 2.39 19.59
C VAL A 271 -8.35 2.57 21.07
N ASP A 272 -8.77 1.60 21.87
CA ASP A 272 -8.42 1.52 23.29
C ASP A 272 -7.83 0.16 23.63
N LEU A 273 -6.82 0.17 24.50
CA LEU A 273 -6.30 -1.01 25.17
C LEU A 273 -6.57 -0.89 26.66
N ALA A 274 -7.01 -1.99 27.27
CA ALA A 274 -7.06 -2.12 28.72
C ALA A 274 -6.16 -3.28 29.14
N ALA A 275 -5.34 -3.08 30.16
CA ALA A 275 -4.50 -4.11 30.77
C ALA A 275 -4.97 -4.46 32.18
N PHE A 276 -4.83 -5.72 32.59
CA PHE A 276 -5.17 -6.17 33.93
C PHE A 276 -3.91 -6.41 34.76
N GLN A 277 -3.89 -5.80 35.95
CA GLN A 277 -2.86 -6.02 36.96
C GLN A 277 -3.51 -6.33 38.31
N GLY A 278 -3.64 -7.62 38.63
CA GLY A 278 -4.40 -8.04 39.82
C GLY A 278 -5.87 -7.64 39.72
N ASP A 279 -6.32 -6.78 40.63
CA ASP A 279 -7.69 -6.22 40.64
C ASP A 279 -7.79 -4.86 39.90
N GLN A 280 -6.67 -4.34 39.42
CA GLN A 280 -6.63 -3.08 38.66
C GLN A 280 -6.82 -3.31 37.17
N VAL A 281 -7.47 -2.34 36.55
CA VAL A 281 -7.63 -2.18 35.10
C VAL A 281 -6.93 -0.88 34.71
N LEU A 282 -5.93 -0.99 33.85
CA LEU A 282 -5.15 0.13 33.33
C LEU A 282 -5.70 0.46 31.94
N ILE A 283 -6.26 1.66 31.75
CA ILE A 283 -6.70 2.13 30.45
C ILE A 283 -5.54 2.82 29.75
N LEU A 284 -5.07 2.20 28.68
CA LEU A 284 -3.89 2.59 27.92
C LEU A 284 -4.33 3.38 26.68
N ASN A 285 -4.57 4.68 26.85
CA ASN A 285 -4.95 5.58 25.76
C ASN A 285 -4.09 6.87 25.80
N PRO A 286 -3.26 7.14 24.78
CA PRO A 286 -2.38 8.31 24.73
C PRO A 286 -3.08 9.64 24.49
N GLU A 287 -4.40 9.67 24.24
CA GLU A 287 -5.18 10.92 24.22
C GLU A 287 -5.23 11.58 25.61
N HIS A 288 -4.89 10.84 26.67
CA HIS A 288 -4.63 11.35 28.01
C HIS A 288 -3.19 11.88 28.10
N LYS A 289 -2.96 12.91 28.93
CA LYS A 289 -1.67 13.63 29.02
C LYS A 289 -0.48 12.67 29.15
N MET A 290 0.42 12.71 28.17
CA MET A 290 1.67 11.95 28.23
C MET A 290 2.75 12.73 28.97
N GLU A 291 2.89 12.46 30.27
CA GLU A 291 3.91 13.09 31.10
C GLU A 291 5.23 12.31 31.08
N THR A 292 5.16 10.98 30.98
CA THR A 292 6.34 10.10 31.08
C THR A 292 6.74 9.43 29.77
N GLY A 293 5.92 9.57 28.72
CA GLY A 293 6.20 9.02 27.38
C GLY A 293 5.91 7.51 27.26
N CYS A 294 5.30 6.90 28.28
CA CYS A 294 4.96 5.48 28.34
C CYS A 294 3.48 5.31 28.68
N ILE A 295 2.69 4.68 27.81
CA ILE A 295 1.23 4.60 27.97
C ILE A 295 0.79 3.78 29.19
N PHE A 296 1.67 2.94 29.75
CA PHE A 296 1.40 2.24 31.00
C PHE A 296 1.59 3.15 32.21
N CYS A 297 2.67 3.93 32.23
CA CYS A 297 2.95 4.88 33.31
C CYS A 297 1.93 6.03 33.32
N ASP A 298 1.47 6.44 32.13
CA ASP A 298 0.49 7.52 31.94
C ASP A 298 -0.96 6.98 31.90
N SER A 299 -1.19 5.72 32.29
CA SER A 299 -2.51 5.07 32.20
C SER A 299 -3.50 5.55 33.26
N GLU A 300 -4.79 5.51 32.94
CA GLU A 300 -5.85 5.70 33.95
C GLU A 300 -6.11 4.38 34.69
N HIS A 301 -6.13 4.45 36.02
CA HIS A 301 -6.26 3.26 36.87
C HIS A 301 -7.68 3.16 37.42
N HIS A 302 -8.31 2.02 37.16
CA HIS A 302 -9.63 1.66 37.65
C HIS A 302 -9.60 0.31 38.38
N THR A 303 -10.66 0.01 39.10
CA THR A 303 -10.89 -1.32 39.68
C THR A 303 -11.76 -2.17 38.77
N LYS A 304 -11.58 -3.50 38.78
CA LYS A 304 -12.46 -4.41 38.03
C LYS A 304 -13.94 -4.27 38.39
N LYS A 305 -14.22 -3.92 39.65
CA LYS A 305 -15.57 -3.69 40.16
C LYS A 305 -16.31 -2.57 39.41
N GLU A 306 -15.60 -1.54 38.94
CA GLU A 306 -16.21 -0.45 38.16
C GLU A 306 -16.76 -0.90 36.81
N PHE A 307 -16.32 -2.06 36.31
CA PHE A 307 -16.79 -2.63 35.04
C PHE A 307 -17.83 -3.75 35.25
N GLU A 308 -18.19 -4.08 36.50
CA GLU A 308 -19.10 -5.19 36.79
C GLU A 308 -20.45 -5.03 36.07
N GLY A 309 -20.89 -6.09 35.37
CA GLY A 309 -22.11 -6.08 34.56
C GLY A 309 -22.02 -5.35 33.21
N SER A 310 -20.91 -4.66 32.91
CA SER A 310 -20.69 -4.04 31.59
C SER A 310 -20.45 -5.08 30.50
N LEU A 311 -20.53 -4.65 29.23
CA LEU A 311 -20.22 -5.55 28.11
C LEU A 311 -18.77 -6.05 28.16
N PHE A 312 -17.84 -5.22 28.66
CA PHE A 312 -16.42 -5.56 28.73
C PHE A 312 -16.19 -6.74 29.67
N THR A 313 -16.90 -6.77 30.80
CA THR A 313 -16.88 -7.91 31.73
C THR A 313 -17.40 -9.18 31.05
N GLY A 314 -18.50 -9.09 30.31
CA GLY A 314 -19.02 -10.22 29.55
C GLY A 314 -18.05 -10.77 28.49
N VAL A 315 -17.27 -9.90 27.84
CA VAL A 315 -16.22 -10.30 26.88
C VAL A 315 -15.10 -11.06 27.58
N VAL A 316 -14.66 -10.55 28.74
CA VAL A 316 -13.60 -11.16 29.55
C VAL A 316 -14.03 -12.53 30.09
N GLU A 317 -15.23 -12.63 30.66
CA GLU A 317 -15.75 -13.87 31.25
C GLU A 317 -15.98 -14.97 30.21
N ARG A 318 -16.51 -14.61 29.04
CA ARG A 318 -16.74 -15.59 27.95
C ARG A 318 -15.47 -15.91 27.17
N GLY A 319 -14.50 -14.99 27.15
CA GLY A 319 -13.31 -15.14 26.32
C GLY A 319 -13.60 -15.03 24.82
N GLU A 320 -14.72 -14.39 24.45
CA GLU A 320 -15.18 -14.25 23.07
C GLU A 320 -15.29 -12.78 22.68
N ASN A 321 -14.99 -12.47 21.42
CA ASN A 321 -15.16 -11.12 20.92
C ASN A 321 -16.64 -10.75 20.75
N VAL A 322 -16.95 -9.47 20.90
CA VAL A 322 -18.30 -8.93 20.73
C VAL A 322 -18.25 -7.78 19.74
N MET A 323 -19.18 -7.78 18.77
CA MET A 323 -19.40 -6.68 17.85
C MET A 323 -20.81 -6.13 18.07
N ILE A 324 -20.89 -4.85 18.42
CA ILE A 324 -22.11 -4.08 18.58
C ILE A 324 -22.23 -3.11 17.41
N ARG A 325 -23.27 -3.30 16.60
CA ARG A 325 -23.57 -2.42 15.46
C ARG A 325 -24.09 -1.05 15.89
N ASP A 326 -24.83 -0.99 16.99
CA ASP A 326 -25.32 0.26 17.55
C ASP A 326 -25.53 0.13 19.07
N LEU A 327 -24.70 0.83 19.84
CA LEU A 327 -24.67 0.81 21.29
C LEU A 327 -25.97 1.38 21.88
N THR A 328 -26.64 2.29 21.15
CA THR A 328 -27.95 2.84 21.55
C THR A 328 -29.10 1.84 21.40
N HIS A 329 -28.86 0.66 20.84
CA HIS A 329 -29.79 -0.47 20.82
C HIS A 329 -29.34 -1.65 21.67
N TYR A 330 -28.17 -1.54 22.34
CA TYR A 330 -27.68 -2.61 23.20
C TYR A 330 -28.59 -2.74 24.45
N PRO A 331 -29.06 -3.96 24.79
CA PRO A 331 -30.12 -4.15 25.79
C PRO A 331 -29.65 -4.00 27.24
N VAL A 332 -28.38 -4.30 27.53
CA VAL A 332 -27.82 -4.23 28.89
C VAL A 332 -26.87 -3.05 28.96
N ARG A 333 -27.23 -1.98 29.67
CA ARG A 333 -26.38 -0.79 29.81
C ARG A 333 -26.10 -0.51 31.26
N THR A 334 -24.82 -0.41 31.56
CA THR A 334 -24.31 0.20 32.79
C THR A 334 -24.01 1.68 32.54
N ASP A 335 -23.56 2.38 33.57
CA ASP A 335 -23.11 3.77 33.45
C ASP A 335 -21.97 3.92 32.43
N LEU A 336 -21.15 2.87 32.25
CA LEU A 336 -20.07 2.86 31.25
C LEU A 336 -20.62 2.90 29.81
N GLU A 337 -21.61 2.06 29.48
CA GLU A 337 -22.22 2.09 28.14
C GLU A 337 -22.95 3.42 27.90
N ASN A 338 -23.62 3.97 28.92
CA ASN A 338 -24.28 5.27 28.81
C ASN A 338 -23.25 6.40 28.56
N HIS A 339 -22.14 6.40 29.29
CA HIS A 339 -21.04 7.36 29.09
C HIS A 339 -20.43 7.27 27.69
N LEU A 340 -20.26 6.06 27.16
CA LEU A 340 -19.79 5.87 25.77
C LEU A 340 -20.79 6.46 24.76
N ILE A 341 -22.09 6.27 24.97
CA ILE A 341 -23.14 6.87 24.13
C ILE A 341 -23.11 8.41 24.23
N GLU A 342 -22.95 8.96 25.43
CA GLU A 342 -22.85 10.42 25.65
C GLU A 342 -21.62 11.02 24.96
N LYS A 343 -20.51 10.28 24.90
CA LYS A 343 -19.32 10.62 24.10
C LYS A 343 -19.51 10.45 22.58
N GLY A 344 -20.71 10.06 22.13
CA GLY A 344 -21.05 9.92 20.72
C GLY A 344 -20.67 8.56 20.11
N ILE A 345 -20.25 7.58 20.91
CA ILE A 345 -19.90 6.25 20.40
C ILE A 345 -21.18 5.47 20.04
N ARG A 346 -21.18 4.92 18.83
CA ARG A 346 -22.32 4.16 18.28
C ARG A 346 -21.94 2.72 17.97
N SER A 347 -20.83 2.48 17.29
CA SER A 347 -20.35 1.11 17.04
C SER A 347 -19.21 0.75 17.98
N LEU A 348 -19.18 -0.52 18.39
CA LEU A 348 -18.15 -1.02 19.28
C LEU A 348 -17.75 -2.46 18.90
N PHE A 349 -16.46 -2.72 18.83
CA PHE A 349 -15.90 -4.07 18.81
C PHE A 349 -14.99 -4.22 20.03
N VAL A 350 -15.12 -5.34 20.75
CA VAL A 350 -14.28 -5.65 21.91
C VAL A 350 -13.76 -7.07 21.77
N ALA A 351 -12.45 -7.25 21.87
CA ALA A 351 -11.80 -8.55 21.89
C ALA A 351 -11.04 -8.76 23.20
N PRO A 352 -11.10 -9.96 23.79
CA PRO A 352 -10.27 -10.30 24.93
C PRO A 352 -8.82 -10.52 24.47
N LEU A 353 -7.88 -10.00 25.25
CA LEU A 353 -6.45 -10.22 25.03
C LEU A 353 -5.99 -11.35 25.95
N GLN A 354 -5.94 -12.56 25.41
CA GLN A 354 -5.47 -13.74 26.13
C GLN A 354 -4.11 -14.17 25.61
N TYR A 355 -3.19 -14.46 26.52
CA TYR A 355 -1.87 -14.98 26.19
C TYR A 355 -1.53 -16.14 27.10
N ARG A 356 -1.20 -17.30 26.50
CA ARG A 356 -0.87 -18.54 27.23
C ARG A 356 -1.89 -18.95 28.32
N GLY A 357 -3.18 -18.73 28.05
CA GLY A 357 -4.28 -19.05 28.98
C GLY A 357 -4.54 -18.01 30.07
N GLN A 358 -3.77 -16.92 30.12
CA GLN A 358 -4.01 -15.80 31.02
C GLN A 358 -4.78 -14.68 30.30
N MET A 359 -5.81 -14.16 30.95
CA MET A 359 -6.49 -12.94 30.52
C MET A 359 -5.65 -11.72 30.90
N LEU A 360 -5.12 -11.02 29.90
CA LEU A 360 -4.28 -9.84 30.08
C LEU A 360 -5.07 -8.54 30.02
N GLY A 361 -6.26 -8.55 29.41
CA GLY A 361 -7.02 -7.32 29.21
C GLY A 361 -7.98 -7.37 28.03
N THR A 362 -8.31 -6.21 27.49
CA THR A 362 -9.18 -6.09 26.31
C THR A 362 -8.60 -5.13 25.28
N PHE A 363 -8.93 -5.39 24.01
CA PHE A 363 -8.69 -4.52 22.88
C PHE A 363 -10.03 -4.08 22.31
N SER A 364 -10.25 -2.78 22.25
CA SER A 364 -11.54 -2.21 21.87
C SER A 364 -11.39 -1.24 20.72
N LEU A 365 -12.34 -1.30 19.79
CA LEU A 365 -12.47 -0.41 18.66
C LEU A 365 -13.83 0.27 18.70
N LYS A 366 -13.83 1.59 18.58
CA LYS A 366 -15.03 2.42 18.69
C LYS A 366 -15.19 3.27 17.43
N SER A 367 -16.44 3.61 17.11
CA SER A 367 -16.75 4.56 16.05
C SER A 367 -18.05 5.30 16.35
N PRO A 368 -18.18 6.59 15.97
CA PRO A 368 -19.43 7.34 16.08
C PRO A 368 -20.47 6.90 15.05
N ASN A 369 -20.08 6.12 14.04
CA ASN A 369 -20.96 5.69 12.97
C ASN A 369 -21.61 4.34 13.33
N PRO A 370 -22.96 4.19 13.28
CA PRO A 370 -23.61 2.89 13.43
C PRO A 370 -23.22 1.92 12.31
N GLY A 371 -23.01 0.66 12.66
CA GLY A 371 -22.64 -0.40 11.71
C GLY A 371 -21.24 -0.25 11.12
N ALA A 372 -20.34 0.47 11.78
CA ALA A 372 -18.99 0.77 11.29
C ALA A 372 -18.07 -0.46 11.16
N PHE A 373 -18.43 -1.58 11.79
CA PHE A 373 -17.69 -2.84 11.71
C PHE A 373 -18.50 -3.89 10.96
N SER A 374 -17.86 -4.53 10.00
CA SER A 374 -18.38 -5.64 9.20
C SER A 374 -17.87 -6.99 9.69
N VAL A 375 -18.43 -8.08 9.15
CA VAL A 375 -17.94 -9.43 9.43
C VAL A 375 -16.49 -9.62 8.93
N LEU A 376 -16.13 -8.98 7.81
CA LEU A 376 -14.77 -9.02 7.28
C LEU A 376 -13.78 -8.32 8.23
N ASP A 377 -14.18 -7.22 8.86
CA ASP A 377 -13.34 -6.54 9.85
C ASP A 377 -13.07 -7.44 11.05
N VAL A 378 -14.07 -8.19 11.52
CA VAL A 378 -13.86 -9.17 12.60
C VAL A 378 -12.89 -10.28 12.19
N MET A 379 -12.96 -10.77 10.95
CA MET A 379 -12.01 -11.76 10.44
C MET A 379 -10.58 -11.20 10.38
N LYS A 380 -10.41 -9.97 9.88
CA LYS A 380 -9.15 -9.23 9.89
C LYS A 380 -8.60 -9.07 11.31
N LEU A 381 -9.44 -8.67 12.25
CA LEU A 381 -9.05 -8.43 13.64
C LEU A 381 -8.65 -9.71 14.37
N LYS A 382 -9.30 -10.85 14.06
CA LYS A 382 -8.92 -12.15 14.62
C LYS A 382 -7.48 -12.53 14.28
N GLU A 383 -6.96 -12.12 13.12
CA GLU A 383 -5.58 -12.40 12.73
C GLU A 383 -4.56 -11.63 13.57
N ILE A 384 -4.87 -10.38 13.95
CA ILE A 384 -3.92 -9.50 14.66
C ILE A 384 -4.11 -9.50 16.19
N THR A 385 -5.28 -9.88 16.71
CA THR A 385 -5.57 -9.87 18.15
C THR A 385 -4.54 -10.65 19.00
N PRO A 386 -4.05 -11.84 18.60
CA PRO A 386 -3.02 -12.55 19.35
C PRO A 386 -1.69 -11.78 19.44
N LEU A 387 -1.37 -10.98 18.42
CA LEU A 387 -0.17 -10.14 18.40
C LEU A 387 -0.29 -8.99 19.39
N PHE A 388 -1.49 -8.40 19.51
CA PHE A 388 -1.78 -7.44 20.58
C PHE A 388 -1.65 -8.05 21.97
N ALA A 389 -2.14 -9.28 22.18
CA ALA A 389 -2.03 -9.94 23.47
C ALA A 389 -0.56 -10.22 23.84
N MET A 390 0.23 -10.69 22.88
CA MET A 390 1.68 -10.92 23.06
C MET A 390 2.43 -9.61 23.34
N ALA A 391 2.14 -8.56 22.56
CA ALA A 391 2.69 -7.23 22.78
C ALA A 391 2.34 -6.72 24.19
N LEU A 392 1.08 -6.79 24.59
CA LEU A 392 0.62 -6.33 25.90
C LEU A 392 1.32 -7.07 27.03
N ASN A 393 1.49 -8.39 26.92
CA ASN A 393 2.26 -9.19 27.88
C ASN A 393 3.67 -8.64 28.06
N ARG A 394 4.37 -8.41 26.94
CA ARG A 394 5.75 -7.89 26.94
C ARG A 394 5.82 -6.51 27.61
N GLY A 395 4.89 -5.61 27.27
CA GLY A 395 4.84 -4.27 27.86
C GLY A 395 4.61 -4.31 29.38
N MET A 396 3.73 -5.19 29.84
CA MET A 396 3.49 -5.40 31.27
C MET A 396 4.70 -6.00 32.01
N GLU A 397 5.41 -6.95 31.39
CA GLU A 397 6.65 -7.51 31.94
C GLU A 397 7.74 -6.44 32.07
N GLU A 398 7.88 -5.57 31.06
CA GLU A 398 8.82 -4.45 31.08
C GLU A 398 8.49 -3.45 32.19
N LEU A 399 7.22 -3.07 32.32
CA LEU A 399 6.73 -2.21 33.40
C LEU A 399 7.07 -2.81 34.78
N ASN A 400 6.78 -4.10 34.98
CA ASN A 400 7.08 -4.78 36.23
C ASN A 400 8.59 -4.81 36.52
N ASN A 401 9.42 -5.06 35.50
CA ASN A 401 10.88 -5.02 35.65
C ASN A 401 11.38 -3.62 36.04
N ARG A 402 10.81 -2.55 35.45
CA ARG A 402 11.14 -1.16 35.81
C ARG A 402 10.73 -0.84 37.24
N VAL A 403 9.54 -1.24 37.67
CA VAL A 403 9.08 -1.07 39.06
C VAL A 403 10.01 -1.79 40.03
N GLN A 404 10.37 -3.04 39.74
CA GLN A 404 11.30 -3.83 40.56
C GLN A 404 12.70 -3.21 40.63
N ALA A 405 13.19 -2.63 39.52
CA ALA A 405 14.46 -1.91 39.51
C ALA A 405 14.42 -0.67 40.43
N ILE A 406 13.35 0.13 40.36
CA ILE A 406 13.15 1.30 41.23
C ILE A 406 13.06 0.88 42.70
N ILE A 407 12.32 -0.18 43.01
CA ILE A 407 12.22 -0.72 44.38
C ILE A 407 13.61 -1.13 44.88
N LYS A 408 14.41 -1.83 44.07
CA LYS A 408 15.79 -2.21 44.45
C LYS A 408 16.73 -1.02 44.64
N GLU A 409 16.51 0.07 43.90
CA GLU A 409 17.32 1.30 44.03
C GLU A 409 16.91 2.12 45.28
N LYS A 410 15.61 2.26 45.53
CA LYS A 410 15.06 3.15 46.57
C LYS A 410 14.75 2.45 47.89
N CYS A 411 14.63 1.13 47.89
CA CYS A 411 14.29 0.33 49.07
C CYS A 411 15.32 -0.78 49.28
N THR A 412 15.43 -1.28 50.52
CA THR A 412 16.29 -2.44 50.81
C THR A 412 15.69 -3.67 50.12
N ALA A 413 16.44 -4.29 49.20
CA ALA A 413 15.97 -5.44 48.45
C ALA A 413 15.62 -6.61 49.40
N ILE A 414 14.33 -6.93 49.51
CA ILE A 414 13.84 -8.12 50.22
C ILE A 414 13.88 -9.29 49.23
N HIS A 415 14.39 -10.44 49.66
CA HIS A 415 14.47 -11.63 48.81
C HIS A 415 13.05 -12.16 48.49
N PRO A 416 12.73 -12.60 47.26
CA PRO A 416 11.37 -13.02 46.87
C PRO A 416 10.75 -14.08 47.80
N THR A 417 11.57 -14.96 48.37
CA THR A 417 11.14 -16.01 49.33
C THR A 417 10.65 -15.48 50.69
N VAL A 418 10.91 -14.22 51.03
CA VAL A 418 10.43 -13.55 52.25
C VAL A 418 9.42 -12.43 51.95
N GLU A 419 9.15 -12.15 50.67
CA GLU A 419 8.24 -11.10 50.22
C GLU A 419 6.79 -11.35 50.70
N TRP A 420 6.33 -12.60 50.73
CA TRP A 420 4.98 -12.97 51.18
C TRP A 420 4.66 -12.64 52.65
N ARG A 421 5.66 -12.35 53.48
CA ARG A 421 5.47 -12.00 54.91
C ARG A 421 5.22 -10.51 55.14
N PHE A 422 5.47 -9.69 54.13
CA PHE A 422 5.20 -8.26 54.13
C PHE A 422 4.03 -8.00 53.18
#